data_AF-A0A958UM36-F1
#
_entry.id   AF-A0A958UM36-F1
#
_cell.length_a   1.000
_cell.length_b   1.000
_cell.length_c   1.000
_cell.angle_alpha   90.00
_cell.angle_beta   90.00
_cell.angle_gamma   90.00
#
_symmetry.space_group_name_H-M   'P 1'
#
loop_
_entity.id
_entity.type
_entity.pdbx_description
1 polymer ?
#
loop_
_entity_poly.entity_id
_entity_poly.type
_entity_poly.pdbx_seq_one_letter_code
_entity_poly.pdbx_strand_id
1 'polypeptide(L)'
;IADALHVPLGMTAGAVLSGAYFGDKISPMSDTTNLAPAMAGTDLFTHIRYMLYTTTPTIIITIIVFIIIGLNLDTTGKADTHLILAAVNDAINISPWLFVVPIIVIGLIVMKTSPLIALLIGTLLGGLAALIFQPEIVTAIGGGTHLDFQTAYKGIMNAITVETSIPTDNEALKGLFTAGGMTKMLGTIWLILCAMTFGGIMDAIGALATISKALLKMFHTVFGLFASTVISCLALNVTASDQYLAIVIPGKMYAKAFKDKGLAPENLSRTLEDSGTVTSVLVPWNTCGAYQSGVLGVDTLHYAGYAVFNWLSPFMTLLFAAFTIKIKMLTEKK
;
A
#
# COMPACT_ATOMS: atom_id res chain seq x y z
N ILE A 1 -7.27 8.83 17.26
CA ILE A 1 -6.84 10.25 17.40
C ILE A 1 -7.62 11.15 16.46
N ALA A 2 -7.54 10.96 15.13
CA ALA A 2 -8.31 11.78 14.18
C ALA A 2 -9.81 11.79 14.49
N ASP A 3 -10.39 10.62 14.75
CA ASP A 3 -11.79 10.46 15.15
C ASP A 3 -12.11 11.25 16.44
N ALA A 4 -11.27 11.11 17.48
CA ALA A 4 -11.41 11.85 18.75
C ALA A 4 -11.26 13.38 18.60
N LEU A 5 -10.52 13.84 17.58
CA LEU A 5 -10.36 15.25 17.24
C LEU A 5 -11.44 15.75 16.26
N HIS A 6 -12.36 14.87 15.83
CA HIS A 6 -13.35 15.10 14.78
C HIS A 6 -12.75 15.57 13.45
N VAL A 7 -11.53 15.11 13.14
CA VAL A 7 -10.91 15.33 11.84
C VAL A 7 -11.55 14.37 10.83
N PRO A 8 -11.91 14.82 9.61
CA PRO A 8 -12.47 13.94 8.59
C PRO A 8 -11.62 12.70 8.35
N LEU A 9 -12.23 11.51 8.49
CA LEU A 9 -11.51 10.24 8.35
C LEU A 9 -10.96 10.04 6.93
N GLY A 10 -11.66 10.53 5.90
CA GLY A 10 -11.16 10.58 4.51
C GLY A 10 -9.85 11.33 4.36
N MET A 11 -9.73 12.49 5.03
CA MET A 11 -8.51 13.30 5.03
C MET A 11 -7.36 12.59 5.74
N THR A 12 -7.65 11.99 6.90
CA THR A 12 -6.66 11.24 7.67
C THR A 12 -6.16 10.02 6.90
N ALA A 13 -7.08 9.25 6.31
CA ALA A 13 -6.76 8.11 5.47
C ALA A 13 -5.89 8.52 4.27
N GLY A 14 -6.24 9.61 3.57
CA GLY A 14 -5.43 10.11 2.45
C GLY A 14 -4.03 10.57 2.86
N ALA A 15 -3.87 11.17 4.04
CA ALA A 15 -2.57 11.54 4.59
C ALA A 15 -1.71 10.30 4.91
N VAL A 16 -2.30 9.32 5.58
CA VAL A 16 -1.63 8.05 5.92
C VAL A 16 -1.21 7.32 4.65
N LEU A 17 -2.09 7.20 3.67
CA LEU A 17 -1.80 6.54 2.39
C LEU A 17 -0.73 7.28 1.60
N SER A 18 -0.74 8.61 1.59
CA SER A 18 0.32 9.39 0.95
C SER A 18 1.70 9.09 1.54
N GLY A 19 1.80 9.03 2.86
CA GLY A 19 3.05 8.68 3.55
C GLY A 19 3.45 7.21 3.36
N ALA A 20 2.48 6.30 3.39
CA ALA A 20 2.71 4.87 3.19
C ALA A 20 3.26 4.58 1.79
N TYR A 21 2.66 5.14 0.74
CA TYR A 21 3.12 4.96 -0.64
C TYR A 21 4.44 5.70 -0.93
N PHE A 22 4.74 6.78 -0.22
CA PHE A 22 6.08 7.37 -0.23
C PHE A 22 7.13 6.41 0.34
N GLY A 23 6.83 5.79 1.49
CA GLY A 23 7.71 4.81 2.12
C GLY A 23 7.90 3.54 1.28
N ASP A 24 6.81 3.04 0.69
CA ASP A 24 6.78 1.90 -0.22
C ASP A 24 7.80 2.07 -1.37
N LYS A 25 7.72 3.20 -2.08
CA LYS A 25 8.61 3.55 -3.20
C LYS A 25 10.10 3.62 -2.87
N ILE A 26 10.47 3.85 -1.61
CA ILE A 26 11.88 3.98 -1.21
C ILE A 26 12.36 2.69 -0.54
N SER A 27 11.45 1.75 -0.29
CA SER A 27 11.76 0.49 0.38
C SER A 27 12.35 -0.52 -0.59
N PRO A 28 13.60 -1.01 -0.38
CA PRO A 28 14.14 -2.11 -1.16
C PRO A 28 13.44 -3.45 -0.87
N MET A 29 12.55 -3.49 0.14
CA MET A 29 11.73 -4.65 0.48
C MET A 29 10.33 -4.60 -0.14
N SER A 30 9.96 -3.49 -0.79
CA SER A 30 8.68 -3.43 -1.49
C SER A 30 8.71 -4.30 -2.75
N ASP A 31 7.68 -5.12 -2.91
CA ASP A 31 7.53 -6.00 -4.06
C ASP A 31 7.44 -5.21 -5.36
N THR A 32 6.76 -4.06 -5.37
CA THR A 32 6.61 -3.23 -6.57
C THR A 32 7.88 -2.48 -6.90
N THR A 33 8.59 -1.97 -5.88
CA THR A 33 9.91 -1.36 -6.05
C THR A 33 10.95 -2.36 -6.57
N ASN A 34 10.74 -3.67 -6.35
CA ASN A 34 11.55 -4.73 -6.97
C ASN A 34 11.04 -5.13 -8.38
N LEU A 35 9.73 -5.16 -8.57
CA LEU A 35 9.08 -5.60 -9.81
C LEU A 35 9.23 -4.58 -10.95
N ALA A 36 9.01 -3.29 -10.69
CA ALA A 36 9.12 -2.24 -11.69
C ALA A 36 10.50 -2.22 -12.40
N PRO A 37 11.66 -2.26 -11.69
CA PRO A 37 12.95 -2.36 -12.34
C PRO A 37 13.20 -3.70 -13.03
N ALA A 38 12.68 -4.81 -12.49
CA ALA A 38 12.76 -6.12 -13.14
C ALA A 38 12.03 -6.13 -14.50
N MET A 39 10.89 -5.45 -14.59
CA MET A 39 10.11 -5.34 -15.84
C MET A 39 10.76 -4.40 -16.87
N ALA A 40 11.43 -3.35 -16.41
CA ALA A 40 12.11 -2.40 -17.30
C ALA A 40 13.53 -2.82 -17.69
N GLY A 41 14.18 -3.70 -16.91
CA GLY A 41 15.56 -4.15 -17.12
C GLY A 41 16.62 -3.24 -16.49
N THR A 42 16.38 -2.73 -15.28
CA THR A 42 17.39 -2.00 -14.48
C THR A 42 17.60 -2.66 -13.11
N ASP A 43 18.64 -2.27 -12.37
CA ASP A 43 18.87 -2.75 -11.01
C ASP A 43 18.10 -1.93 -9.97
N LEU A 44 17.78 -2.57 -8.85
CA LEU A 44 16.97 -2.01 -7.77
C LEU A 44 17.54 -0.69 -7.21
N PHE A 45 18.84 -0.62 -6.96
CA PHE A 45 19.42 0.55 -6.31
C PHE A 45 19.52 1.74 -7.26
N THR A 46 19.82 1.50 -8.54
CA THR A 46 19.74 2.53 -9.57
C THR A 46 18.31 3.03 -9.71
N HIS A 47 17.32 2.14 -9.73
CA HIS A 47 15.91 2.49 -9.75
C HIS A 47 15.52 3.37 -8.56
N ILE A 48 15.80 2.96 -7.32
CA ILE A 48 15.48 3.75 -6.11
C ILE A 48 16.10 5.15 -6.19
N ARG A 49 17.40 5.25 -6.51
CA ARG A 49 18.09 6.54 -6.65
C ARG A 49 17.45 7.43 -7.70
N TYR A 50 17.04 6.84 -8.83
CA TYR A 50 16.46 7.58 -9.94
C TYR A 50 14.99 7.99 -9.69
N MET A 51 14.29 7.22 -8.87
CA MET A 51 12.92 7.51 -8.44
C MET A 51 12.83 8.72 -7.52
N LEU A 52 13.87 8.98 -6.72
CA LEU A 52 13.93 10.17 -5.84
C LEU A 52 13.72 11.49 -6.60
N TYR A 53 14.10 11.55 -7.88
CA TYR A 53 13.92 12.75 -8.69
C TYR A 53 12.45 13.19 -8.79
N THR A 54 11.49 12.27 -8.91
CA THR A 54 10.07 12.59 -8.97
C THR A 54 9.40 12.42 -7.59
N THR A 55 9.85 11.46 -6.79
CA THR A 55 9.28 11.19 -5.46
C THR A 55 9.53 12.32 -4.45
N THR A 56 10.76 12.87 -4.39
CA THR A 56 11.10 13.95 -3.46
C THR A 56 10.28 15.24 -3.69
N PRO A 57 10.18 15.81 -4.91
CA PRO A 57 9.32 16.99 -5.10
C PRO A 57 7.85 16.68 -4.85
N THR A 58 7.37 15.47 -5.17
CA THR A 58 5.99 15.07 -4.91
C THR A 58 5.67 15.07 -3.41
N ILE A 59 6.52 14.44 -2.57
CA ILE A 59 6.28 14.40 -1.12
C ILE A 59 6.41 15.78 -0.48
N ILE A 60 7.32 16.64 -0.98
CA ILE A 60 7.44 18.03 -0.49
C ILE A 60 6.12 18.78 -0.73
N ILE A 61 5.56 18.69 -1.94
CA ILE A 61 4.26 19.31 -2.25
C ILE A 61 3.15 18.71 -1.37
N THR A 62 3.13 17.40 -1.20
CA THR A 62 2.16 16.73 -0.32
C THR A 62 2.24 17.24 1.12
N ILE A 63 3.44 17.35 1.68
CA ILE A 63 3.67 17.89 3.03
C ILE A 63 3.16 19.34 3.12
N ILE A 64 3.47 20.18 2.13
CA ILE A 64 3.00 21.58 2.09
C ILE A 64 1.47 21.62 2.09
N VAL A 65 0.81 20.80 1.25
CA VAL A 65 -0.66 20.74 1.19
C VAL A 65 -1.24 20.35 2.55
N PHE A 66 -0.70 19.32 3.22
CA PHE A 66 -1.20 18.91 4.53
C PHE A 66 -0.87 19.88 5.66
N ILE A 67 0.24 20.62 5.58
CA ILE A 67 0.53 21.72 6.50
C ILE A 67 -0.51 22.83 6.33
N ILE A 68 -0.82 23.23 5.10
CA ILE A 68 -1.83 24.26 4.83
C ILE A 68 -3.19 23.80 5.33
N ILE A 69 -3.61 22.56 5.01
CA ILE A 69 -4.88 22.01 5.51
C ILE A 69 -4.89 22.00 7.04
N GLY A 70 -3.83 21.50 7.67
CA GLY A 70 -3.73 21.39 9.13
C GLY A 70 -3.78 22.74 9.85
N LEU A 71 -3.15 23.78 9.29
CA LEU A 71 -3.18 25.14 9.84
C LEU A 71 -4.55 25.83 9.68
N ASN A 72 -5.40 25.35 8.78
CA ASN A 72 -6.75 25.88 8.53
C ASN A 72 -7.86 24.96 9.05
N LEU A 73 -7.50 23.92 9.83
CA LEU A 73 -8.47 22.97 10.36
C LEU A 73 -8.89 23.38 11.78
N ASP A 74 -10.15 23.76 11.96
CA ASP A 74 -10.73 23.95 13.29
C ASP A 74 -11.09 22.57 13.88
N THR A 75 -10.29 22.10 14.83
CA THR A 75 -10.61 20.88 15.58
C THR A 75 -11.53 21.21 16.76
N THR A 76 -12.73 20.65 16.77
CA THR A 76 -13.71 20.85 17.86
C THR A 76 -13.64 19.76 18.92
N GLY A 77 -12.95 18.65 18.64
CA GLY A 77 -12.73 17.58 19.61
C GLY A 77 -11.71 17.95 20.68
N LYS A 78 -12.00 17.61 21.94
CA LYS A 78 -10.98 17.52 22.99
C LYS A 78 -10.41 16.11 22.93
N ALA A 79 -9.14 15.96 22.55
CA ALA A 79 -8.42 14.72 22.80
C ALA A 79 -8.18 14.61 24.31
N ASP A 80 -9.19 14.20 25.07
CA ASP A 80 -9.00 13.85 26.48
C ASP A 80 -8.27 12.50 26.53
N THR A 81 -6.95 12.60 26.43
CA THR A 81 -6.06 11.44 26.43
C THR A 81 -6.17 10.65 27.72
N HIS A 82 -6.59 11.25 28.84
CA HIS A 82 -6.70 10.55 30.11
C HIS A 82 -7.80 9.48 30.09
N LEU A 83 -8.99 9.80 29.58
CA LEU A 83 -10.08 8.83 29.48
C LEU A 83 -9.76 7.70 28.50
N ILE A 84 -9.11 8.02 27.39
CA ILE A 84 -8.68 7.02 26.41
C ILE A 84 -7.60 6.10 27.02
N LEU A 85 -6.58 6.67 27.68
CA LEU A 85 -5.53 5.88 28.32
C LEU A 85 -6.05 4.99 29.45
N ALA A 86 -6.99 5.50 30.26
CA ALA A 86 -7.64 4.70 31.30
C ALA A 86 -8.39 3.51 30.71
N ALA A 87 -9.23 3.74 29.68
CA ALA A 87 -9.98 2.67 29.03
C ALA A 87 -9.06 1.65 28.32
N VAL A 88 -7.90 2.07 27.81
CA VAL A 88 -6.90 1.14 27.27
C VAL A 88 -6.26 0.30 28.38
N ASN A 89 -5.86 0.91 29.50
CA ASN A 89 -5.27 0.18 30.63
C ASN A 89 -6.24 -0.81 31.27
N ASP A 90 -7.54 -0.50 31.28
CA ASP A 90 -8.58 -1.39 31.79
C ASP A 90 -8.85 -2.57 30.85
N ALA A 91 -8.73 -2.36 29.54
CA ALA A 91 -9.08 -3.37 28.54
C ALA A 91 -7.91 -4.30 28.15
N ILE A 92 -6.67 -3.80 28.18
CA ILE A 92 -5.49 -4.56 27.76
C ILE A 92 -4.32 -4.39 28.71
N ASN A 93 -3.64 -5.50 28.98
CA ASN A 93 -2.37 -5.47 29.70
C ASN A 93 -1.25 -4.90 28.80
N ILE A 94 -0.71 -3.72 29.13
CA ILE A 94 0.40 -3.11 28.40
C ILE A 94 1.72 -3.44 29.09
N SER A 95 2.60 -4.12 28.37
CA SER A 95 3.95 -4.46 28.86
C SER A 95 5.01 -4.20 27.79
N PRO A 96 6.20 -3.68 28.15
CA PRO A 96 7.32 -3.59 27.22
C PRO A 96 7.68 -4.91 26.54
N TRP A 97 7.40 -6.05 27.18
CA TRP A 97 7.62 -7.38 26.61
C TRP A 97 6.79 -7.66 25.35
N LEU A 98 5.66 -6.97 25.16
CA LEU A 98 4.87 -7.08 23.93
C LEU A 98 5.65 -6.61 22.69
N PHE A 99 6.67 -5.74 22.85
CA PHE A 99 7.54 -5.32 21.76
C PHE A 99 8.51 -6.40 21.26
N VAL A 100 8.69 -7.50 22.00
CA VAL A 100 9.55 -8.61 21.54
C VAL A 100 9.04 -9.18 20.21
N VAL A 101 7.72 -9.29 20.04
CA VAL A 101 7.11 -9.79 18.79
C VAL A 101 7.47 -8.92 17.58
N PRO A 102 7.15 -7.60 17.54
CA PRO A 102 7.51 -6.77 16.40
C PRO A 102 9.03 -6.62 16.23
N ILE A 103 9.83 -6.64 17.30
CA ILE A 103 11.30 -6.61 17.18
C ILE A 103 11.82 -7.84 16.44
N ILE A 104 11.32 -9.04 16.76
CA ILE A 104 11.70 -10.27 16.05
C ILE A 104 11.27 -10.19 14.58
N VAL A 105 10.04 -9.76 14.30
CA VAL A 105 9.53 -9.62 12.92
C VAL A 105 10.36 -8.61 12.12
N ILE A 106 10.67 -7.45 12.69
CA ILE A 106 11.55 -6.44 12.07
C ILE A 106 12.94 -7.03 11.83
N GLY A 107 13.51 -7.77 12.79
CA GLY A 107 14.77 -8.48 12.63
C GLY A 107 14.77 -9.43 11.43
N LEU A 108 13.71 -10.25 11.29
CA LEU A 108 13.55 -11.16 10.15
C LEU A 108 13.47 -10.41 8.81
N ILE A 109 12.76 -9.28 8.78
CA ILE A 109 12.64 -8.42 7.59
C ILE A 109 13.99 -7.80 7.22
N VAL A 110 14.74 -7.28 8.20
CA VAL A 110 16.10 -6.72 7.98
C VAL A 110 17.05 -7.80 7.46
N MET A 111 16.89 -9.04 7.93
CA MET A 111 17.64 -10.21 7.45
C MET A 111 17.19 -10.71 6.07
N LYS A 112 16.25 -10.02 5.38
CA LYS A 112 15.72 -10.40 4.06
C LYS A 112 15.06 -11.78 4.05
N THR A 113 14.49 -12.19 5.17
CA THR A 113 13.69 -13.42 5.24
C THR A 113 12.45 -13.26 4.36
N SER A 114 11.98 -14.34 3.74
CA SER A 114 10.74 -14.33 2.95
C SER A 114 9.58 -13.74 3.77
N PRO A 115 8.81 -12.76 3.24
CA PRO A 115 7.70 -12.14 3.96
C PRO A 115 6.69 -13.14 4.53
N LEU A 116 6.42 -14.23 3.80
CA LEU A 116 5.54 -15.31 4.25
C LEU A 116 6.02 -15.94 5.56
N ILE A 117 7.33 -16.18 5.68
CA ILE A 117 7.92 -16.76 6.89
C ILE A 117 7.88 -15.75 8.04
N ALA A 118 8.24 -14.50 7.78
CA ALA A 118 8.22 -13.44 8.79
C ALA A 118 6.80 -13.22 9.36
N LEU A 119 5.78 -13.21 8.49
CA LEU A 119 4.37 -13.06 8.88
C LEU A 119 3.85 -14.28 9.65
N LEU A 120 4.22 -15.49 9.25
CA LEU A 120 3.83 -16.72 9.97
C LEU A 120 4.42 -16.72 11.39
N ILE A 121 5.72 -16.45 11.52
CA ILE A 121 6.39 -16.36 12.82
C ILE A 121 5.76 -15.25 13.66
N GLY A 122 5.52 -14.07 13.08
CA GLY A 122 4.87 -12.95 13.77
C GLY A 122 3.48 -13.30 14.28
N THR A 123 2.68 -14.02 13.49
CA THR A 123 1.33 -14.47 13.88
C THR A 123 1.38 -15.47 15.03
N LEU A 124 2.28 -16.46 14.97
CA LEU A 124 2.44 -17.46 16.03
C LEU A 124 2.96 -16.83 17.33
N LEU A 125 3.94 -15.93 17.24
CA LEU A 125 4.45 -15.20 18.39
C LEU A 125 3.41 -14.23 18.97
N GLY A 126 2.58 -13.61 18.13
CA GLY A 126 1.45 -12.80 18.55
C GLY A 126 0.41 -13.61 19.33
N GLY A 127 0.09 -14.83 18.84
CA GLY A 127 -0.79 -15.75 19.57
C GLY A 127 -0.19 -16.19 20.91
N LEU A 128 1.11 -16.47 20.95
CA LEU A 128 1.81 -16.80 22.20
C LEU A 128 1.81 -15.62 23.18
N ALA A 129 2.06 -14.41 22.69
CA ALA A 129 2.01 -13.20 23.50
C ALA A 129 0.60 -12.95 24.04
N ALA A 130 -0.45 -13.17 23.25
CA ALA A 130 -1.83 -13.07 23.70
C ALA A 130 -2.14 -14.07 24.83
N LEU A 131 -1.66 -15.33 24.73
CA LEU A 131 -1.83 -16.32 25.80
C LEU A 131 -1.13 -15.93 27.11
N ILE A 132 0.07 -15.34 27.03
CA ILE A 132 0.87 -15.01 28.21
C ILE A 132 0.39 -13.70 28.85
N PHE A 133 0.13 -12.68 28.04
CA PHE A 133 -0.11 -11.31 28.53
C PHE A 133 -1.60 -10.94 28.57
N GLN A 134 -2.46 -11.64 27.81
CA GLN A 134 -3.90 -11.34 27.69
C GLN A 134 -4.80 -12.59 27.88
N PRO A 135 -4.57 -13.44 28.90
CA PRO A 135 -5.28 -14.72 29.04
C PRO A 135 -6.81 -14.55 29.15
N GLU A 136 -7.27 -13.52 29.86
CA GLU A 136 -8.70 -13.23 30.05
C GLU A 136 -9.40 -12.86 28.74
N ILE A 137 -8.73 -12.08 27.88
CA ILE A 137 -9.24 -11.70 26.55
C ILE A 137 -9.31 -12.94 25.65
N VAL A 138 -8.28 -13.78 25.65
CA VAL A 138 -8.28 -15.02 24.87
C VAL A 138 -9.40 -15.95 25.32
N THR A 139 -9.61 -16.11 26.62
CA THR A 139 -10.72 -16.89 27.18
C THR A 139 -12.09 -16.34 26.75
N ALA A 140 -12.28 -15.02 26.82
CA ALA A 140 -13.53 -14.37 26.43
C ALA A 140 -13.83 -14.59 24.93
N ILE A 141 -12.84 -14.38 24.06
CA ILE A 141 -12.97 -14.63 22.61
C ILE A 141 -13.20 -16.12 22.31
N GLY A 142 -12.64 -17.02 23.14
CA GLY A 142 -12.84 -18.46 23.07
C GLY A 142 -14.22 -18.92 23.57
N GLY A 143 -15.03 -18.03 24.16
CA GLY A 143 -16.35 -18.32 24.72
C GLY A 143 -16.31 -19.07 26.04
N GLY A 144 -15.21 -18.99 26.80
CA GLY A 144 -15.01 -19.66 28.07
C GLY A 144 -15.09 -18.74 29.28
N THR A 145 -15.07 -19.34 30.48
CA THR A 145 -14.96 -18.62 31.77
C THR A 145 -13.59 -18.77 32.42
N HIS A 146 -12.78 -19.72 31.95
CA HIS A 146 -11.42 -19.97 32.41
C HIS A 146 -10.53 -20.34 31.22
N LEU A 147 -9.23 -20.13 31.35
CA LEU A 147 -8.27 -20.53 30.33
C LEU A 147 -7.97 -22.03 30.44
N ASP A 148 -8.40 -22.77 29.44
CA ASP A 148 -8.07 -24.18 29.21
C ASP A 148 -7.59 -24.37 27.77
N PHE A 149 -7.24 -25.60 27.39
CA PHE A 149 -6.74 -25.86 26.03
C PHE A 149 -7.77 -25.49 24.95
N GLN A 150 -9.06 -25.74 25.19
CA GLN A 150 -10.10 -25.54 24.19
C GLN A 150 -10.37 -24.04 23.97
N THR A 151 -10.49 -23.28 25.04
CA THR A 151 -10.71 -21.83 25.02
C THR A 151 -9.47 -21.09 24.53
N ALA A 152 -8.27 -21.53 24.91
CA ALA A 152 -7.02 -21.01 24.35
C ALA A 152 -6.96 -21.21 22.84
N TYR A 153 -7.20 -22.45 22.37
CA TYR A 153 -7.19 -22.75 20.94
C TYR A 153 -8.25 -21.95 20.18
N LYS A 154 -9.51 -21.96 20.64
CA LYS A 154 -10.61 -21.20 20.02
C LYS A 154 -10.36 -19.70 20.03
N GLY A 155 -9.91 -19.15 21.15
CA GLY A 155 -9.66 -17.71 21.29
C GLY A 155 -8.60 -17.21 20.32
N ILE A 156 -7.47 -17.94 20.23
CA ILE A 156 -6.39 -17.61 19.29
C ILE A 156 -6.83 -17.82 17.84
N MET A 157 -7.47 -18.94 17.53
CA MET A 157 -7.95 -19.20 16.17
C MET A 157 -8.98 -18.16 15.73
N ASN A 158 -9.92 -17.78 16.59
CA ASN A 158 -10.90 -16.76 16.30
C ASN A 158 -10.24 -15.41 16.04
N ALA A 159 -9.32 -14.98 16.91
CA ALA A 159 -8.59 -13.72 16.76
C ALA A 159 -7.81 -13.63 15.43
N ILE A 160 -7.27 -14.75 14.95
CA ILE A 160 -6.54 -14.82 13.67
C ILE A 160 -7.52 -14.88 12.47
N THR A 161 -8.62 -15.63 12.58
CA THR A 161 -9.42 -16.03 11.42
C THR A 161 -10.65 -15.17 11.18
N VAL A 162 -11.36 -14.76 12.22
CA VAL A 162 -12.69 -14.14 12.11
C VAL A 162 -12.74 -12.79 12.81
N GLU A 163 -13.88 -12.13 12.72
CA GLU A 163 -14.13 -10.90 13.43
C GLU A 163 -14.18 -11.14 14.95
N THR A 164 -13.40 -10.37 15.68
CA THR A 164 -13.32 -10.39 17.14
C THR A 164 -13.31 -8.96 17.67
N SER A 165 -13.92 -8.75 18.83
CA SER A 165 -13.96 -7.46 19.50
C SER A 165 -13.61 -7.63 20.97
N ILE A 166 -12.73 -6.78 21.48
CA ILE A 166 -12.49 -6.66 22.92
C ILE A 166 -13.57 -5.72 23.48
N PRO A 167 -14.32 -6.11 24.54
CA PRO A 167 -15.32 -5.24 25.14
C PRO A 167 -14.71 -3.96 25.68
N THR A 168 -15.36 -2.82 25.43
CA THR A 168 -14.99 -1.53 26.00
C THR A 168 -16.22 -0.62 26.04
N ASP A 169 -16.32 0.18 27.09
CA ASP A 169 -17.38 1.19 27.23
C ASP A 169 -17.07 2.49 26.46
N ASN A 170 -15.86 2.58 25.89
CA ASN A 170 -15.43 3.75 25.14
C ASN A 170 -15.70 3.57 23.63
N GLU A 171 -16.69 4.30 23.11
CA GLU A 171 -17.08 4.25 21.68
C GLU A 171 -15.90 4.53 20.73
N ALA A 172 -14.98 5.43 21.09
CA ALA A 172 -13.81 5.73 20.26
C ALA A 172 -12.78 4.58 20.22
N LEU A 173 -12.81 3.67 21.20
CA LEU A 173 -11.94 2.49 21.25
C LEU A 173 -12.58 1.24 20.64
N LYS A 174 -13.91 1.21 20.51
CA LYS A 174 -14.63 0.05 19.96
C LYS A 174 -14.11 -0.34 18.57
N GLY A 175 -13.88 0.66 17.71
CA GLY A 175 -13.27 0.44 16.39
C GLY A 175 -11.82 -0.04 16.47
N LEU A 176 -11.04 0.45 17.44
CA LEU A 176 -9.64 0.04 17.65
C LEU A 176 -9.53 -1.40 18.18
N PHE A 177 -10.50 -1.82 18.98
CA PHE A 177 -10.56 -3.13 19.62
C PHE A 177 -11.32 -4.18 18.81
N THR A 178 -11.84 -3.81 17.65
CA THR A 178 -12.45 -4.73 16.69
C THR A 178 -11.46 -5.06 15.58
N ALA A 179 -11.18 -6.35 15.38
CA ALA A 179 -10.32 -6.85 14.32
C ALA A 179 -11.06 -7.93 13.50
N GLY A 180 -10.95 -7.86 12.17
CA GLY A 180 -11.70 -8.75 11.26
C GLY A 180 -11.02 -10.08 10.89
N GLY A 181 -9.82 -10.33 11.43
CA GLY A 181 -9.01 -11.51 11.10
C GLY A 181 -8.77 -11.69 9.59
N MET A 182 -8.43 -12.92 9.19
CA MET A 182 -8.28 -13.31 7.78
C MET A 182 -9.60 -13.20 6.98
N THR A 183 -10.76 -13.32 7.64
CA THR A 183 -12.08 -13.23 6.99
C THR A 183 -12.25 -11.88 6.29
N LYS A 184 -11.82 -10.79 6.92
CA LYS A 184 -11.88 -9.44 6.33
C LYS A 184 -11.00 -9.28 5.08
N MET A 185 -10.01 -10.15 4.90
CA MET A 185 -9.12 -10.15 3.72
C MET A 185 -9.63 -11.05 2.57
N LEU A 186 -10.59 -11.95 2.81
CA LEU A 186 -11.07 -12.90 1.78
C LEU A 186 -11.58 -12.20 0.53
N GLY A 187 -12.29 -11.08 0.67
CA GLY A 187 -12.75 -10.29 -0.48
C GLY A 187 -11.59 -9.80 -1.36
N THR A 188 -10.50 -9.35 -0.75
CA THR A 188 -9.29 -8.93 -1.48
C THR A 188 -8.62 -10.13 -2.15
N ILE A 189 -8.52 -11.27 -1.46
CA ILE A 189 -7.93 -12.49 -2.02
C ILE A 189 -8.70 -12.97 -3.25
N TRP A 190 -10.03 -12.98 -3.19
CA TRP A 190 -10.86 -13.33 -4.35
C TRP A 190 -10.63 -12.39 -5.52
N LEU A 191 -10.53 -11.08 -5.24
CA LEU A 191 -10.26 -10.07 -6.26
C LEU A 191 -8.91 -10.30 -6.94
N ILE A 192 -7.85 -10.59 -6.16
CA ILE A 192 -6.51 -10.94 -6.66
C ILE A 192 -6.58 -12.18 -7.57
N LEU A 193 -7.25 -13.25 -7.14
CA LEU A 193 -7.37 -14.48 -7.93
C LEU A 193 -8.10 -14.23 -9.26
N CYS A 194 -9.18 -13.45 -9.25
CA CYS A 194 -9.89 -13.07 -10.46
C CYS A 194 -9.01 -12.22 -11.40
N ALA A 195 -8.33 -11.20 -10.87
CA ALA A 195 -7.49 -10.31 -11.63
C ALA A 195 -6.30 -11.03 -12.28
N MET A 196 -5.55 -11.84 -11.51
CA MET A 196 -4.43 -12.62 -12.04
C MET A 196 -4.87 -13.62 -13.12
N THR A 197 -6.03 -14.28 -12.93
CA THR A 197 -6.61 -15.17 -13.95
C THR A 197 -6.91 -14.41 -15.24
N PHE A 198 -7.54 -13.23 -15.13
CA PHE A 198 -7.83 -12.37 -16.27
C PHE A 198 -6.55 -11.90 -16.98
N GLY A 199 -5.56 -11.41 -16.24
CA GLY A 199 -4.26 -11.00 -16.79
C GLY A 199 -3.54 -12.13 -17.52
N GLY A 200 -3.58 -13.35 -16.98
CA GLY A 200 -3.02 -14.55 -17.62
C GLY A 200 -3.71 -14.91 -18.93
N ILE A 201 -5.05 -14.83 -18.98
CA ILE A 201 -5.83 -15.04 -20.21
C ILE A 201 -5.47 -13.98 -21.27
N MET A 202 -5.39 -12.69 -20.87
CA MET A 202 -5.04 -11.60 -21.78
C MET A 202 -3.65 -11.77 -22.43
N ASP A 203 -2.68 -12.27 -21.67
CA ASP A 203 -1.34 -12.56 -22.19
C ASP A 203 -1.37 -13.76 -23.13
N ALA A 204 -2.05 -14.85 -22.75
CA ALA A 204 -2.17 -16.07 -23.53
C ALA A 204 -2.82 -15.85 -24.90
N ILE A 205 -3.85 -15.00 -25.00
CA ILE A 205 -4.51 -14.66 -26.27
C ILE A 205 -3.75 -13.61 -27.10
N GLY A 206 -2.64 -13.06 -26.58
CA GLY A 206 -1.87 -12.02 -27.26
C GLY A 206 -2.55 -10.65 -27.32
N ALA A 207 -3.59 -10.41 -26.51
CA ALA A 207 -4.29 -9.12 -26.46
C ALA A 207 -3.34 -8.01 -25.99
N LEU A 208 -2.49 -8.30 -25.00
CA LEU A 208 -1.51 -7.34 -24.47
C LEU A 208 -0.50 -6.91 -25.54
N ALA A 209 -0.02 -7.86 -26.36
CA ALA A 209 0.87 -7.57 -27.47
C ALA A 209 0.20 -6.72 -28.57
N THR A 210 -1.10 -6.95 -28.80
CA THR A 210 -1.89 -6.18 -29.78
C THR A 210 -2.12 -4.75 -29.31
N ILE A 211 -2.51 -4.56 -28.04
CA ILE A 211 -2.65 -3.24 -27.40
C ILE A 211 -1.32 -2.48 -27.46
N SER A 212 -0.21 -3.17 -27.20
CA SER A 212 1.14 -2.57 -27.28
C SER A 212 1.45 -2.01 -28.65
N LYS A 213 1.24 -2.81 -29.70
CA LYS A 213 1.49 -2.37 -31.09
C LYS A 213 0.62 -1.17 -31.47
N ALA A 214 -0.63 -1.12 -31.01
CA ALA A 214 -1.52 0.00 -31.29
C ALA A 214 -1.05 1.28 -30.59
N LEU A 215 -0.74 1.20 -29.29
CA LEU A 215 -0.26 2.34 -28.51
C LEU A 215 1.08 2.85 -29.05
N LEU A 216 2.02 1.97 -29.41
CA LEU A 216 3.32 2.39 -29.96
C LEU A 216 3.23 3.15 -31.28
N LYS A 217 2.15 2.97 -32.06
CA LYS A 217 1.92 3.74 -33.29
C LYS A 217 1.44 5.17 -33.03
N MET A 218 0.92 5.46 -31.84
CA MET A 218 0.36 6.78 -31.52
C MET A 218 1.42 7.80 -31.09
N PHE A 219 2.63 7.39 -30.71
CA PHE A 219 3.59 8.27 -30.04
C PHE A 219 4.97 8.28 -30.69
N HIS A 220 5.32 9.42 -31.29
CA HIS A 220 6.60 9.62 -31.94
C HIS A 220 7.59 10.42 -31.08
N THR A 221 7.15 11.06 -29.99
CA THR A 221 7.98 11.91 -29.12
C THR A 221 8.34 11.21 -27.81
N VAL A 222 9.41 11.68 -27.14
CA VAL A 222 9.81 11.17 -25.81
C VAL A 222 8.71 11.43 -24.79
N PHE A 223 8.17 12.65 -24.71
CA PHE A 223 7.04 12.95 -23.82
C PHE A 223 5.83 12.05 -24.09
N GLY A 224 5.47 11.84 -25.37
CA GLY A 224 4.37 10.97 -25.75
C GLY A 224 4.56 9.54 -25.22
N LEU A 225 5.78 9.02 -25.28
CA LEU A 225 6.10 7.69 -24.75
C LEU A 225 5.86 7.59 -23.23
N PHE A 226 6.29 8.57 -22.44
CA PHE A 226 6.01 8.61 -20.99
C PHE A 226 4.51 8.75 -20.71
N ALA A 227 3.82 9.65 -21.40
CA ALA A 227 2.36 9.83 -21.29
C ALA A 227 1.60 8.54 -21.57
N SER A 228 2.04 7.78 -22.58
CA SER A 228 1.44 6.49 -22.92
C SER A 228 1.59 5.47 -21.81
N THR A 229 2.78 5.38 -21.23
CA THR A 229 3.05 4.46 -20.13
C THR A 229 2.19 4.81 -18.92
N VAL A 230 2.12 6.10 -18.55
CA VAL A 230 1.25 6.57 -17.46
C VAL A 230 -0.21 6.23 -17.73
N ILE A 231 -0.74 6.59 -18.90
CA ILE A 231 -2.14 6.31 -19.26
C ILE A 231 -2.43 4.80 -19.23
N SER A 232 -1.48 3.97 -19.70
CA SER A 232 -1.64 2.52 -19.69
C SER A 232 -1.66 1.95 -18.27
N CYS A 233 -0.77 2.41 -17.39
CA CYS A 233 -0.76 2.02 -15.98
C CYS A 233 -2.08 2.40 -15.30
N LEU A 234 -2.56 3.64 -15.49
CA LEU A 234 -3.84 4.10 -14.94
C LEU A 234 -5.01 3.27 -15.49
N ALA A 235 -5.05 3.05 -16.81
CA ALA A 235 -6.09 2.26 -17.45
C ALA A 235 -6.12 0.83 -16.93
N LEU A 236 -4.96 0.20 -16.70
CA LEU A 236 -4.91 -1.14 -16.13
C LEU A 236 -5.26 -1.18 -14.65
N ASN A 237 -4.90 -0.17 -13.85
CA ASN A 237 -5.38 -0.08 -12.48
C ASN A 237 -6.91 -0.01 -12.42
N VAL A 238 -7.53 0.69 -13.37
CA VAL A 238 -8.98 0.81 -13.48
C VAL A 238 -9.64 -0.46 -14.05
N THR A 239 -9.02 -1.15 -15.00
CA THR A 239 -9.67 -2.24 -15.76
C THR A 239 -9.25 -3.65 -15.33
N ALA A 240 -7.97 -3.86 -15.01
CA ALA A 240 -7.44 -5.14 -14.57
C ALA A 240 -7.50 -5.30 -13.04
N SER A 241 -7.77 -4.21 -12.31
CA SER A 241 -8.06 -4.20 -10.88
C SER A 241 -6.93 -4.76 -9.99
N ASP A 242 -5.71 -4.87 -10.50
CA ASP A 242 -4.56 -5.39 -9.77
C ASP A 242 -3.29 -4.60 -10.10
N GLN A 243 -2.60 -4.16 -9.04
CA GLN A 243 -1.39 -3.34 -9.13
C GLN A 243 -0.25 -4.04 -9.87
N TYR A 244 -0.07 -5.34 -9.69
CA TYR A 244 1.02 -6.07 -10.34
C TYR A 244 0.82 -6.11 -11.85
N LEU A 245 -0.42 -6.33 -12.31
CA LEU A 245 -0.75 -6.27 -13.74
C LEU A 245 -0.52 -4.86 -14.32
N ALA A 246 -0.87 -3.81 -13.57
CA ALA A 246 -0.66 -2.43 -13.99
C ALA A 246 0.83 -2.03 -14.12
N ILE A 247 1.75 -2.81 -13.55
CA ILE A 247 3.20 -2.62 -13.67
C ILE A 247 3.80 -3.55 -14.74
N VAL A 248 3.51 -4.85 -14.65
CA VAL A 248 4.10 -5.89 -15.50
C VAL A 248 3.77 -5.68 -16.96
N ILE A 249 2.49 -5.41 -17.24
CA ILE A 249 2.00 -5.31 -18.60
C ILE A 249 2.62 -4.10 -19.30
N PRO A 250 2.49 -2.84 -18.80
CA PRO A 250 3.11 -1.70 -19.46
C PRO A 250 4.64 -1.80 -19.47
N GLY A 251 5.27 -2.38 -18.44
CA GLY A 251 6.71 -2.60 -18.42
C GLY A 251 7.19 -3.45 -19.59
N LYS A 252 6.58 -4.62 -19.81
CA LYS A 252 6.90 -5.48 -20.96
C LYS A 252 6.57 -4.80 -22.29
N MET A 253 5.43 -4.10 -22.36
CA MET A 253 4.97 -3.46 -23.60
C MET A 253 5.90 -2.33 -24.06
N TYR A 254 6.39 -1.50 -23.14
CA TYR A 254 7.13 -0.29 -23.47
C TYR A 254 8.65 -0.43 -23.39
N ALA A 255 9.20 -1.49 -22.79
CA ALA A 255 10.65 -1.70 -22.64
C ALA A 255 11.42 -1.53 -23.96
N LYS A 256 10.95 -2.17 -25.04
CA LYS A 256 11.57 -2.05 -26.36
C LYS A 256 11.49 -0.61 -26.91
N ALA A 257 10.35 0.05 -26.75
CA ALA A 257 10.16 1.41 -27.28
C ALA A 257 11.02 2.46 -26.58
N PHE A 258 11.21 2.34 -25.26
CA PHE A 258 12.17 3.17 -24.53
C PHE A 258 13.58 2.95 -25.04
N LYS A 259 13.98 1.68 -25.23
CA LYS A 259 15.30 1.32 -25.78
C LYS A 259 15.51 1.84 -27.21
N ASP A 260 14.51 1.70 -28.10
CA ASP A 260 14.57 2.17 -29.49
C ASP A 260 14.67 3.70 -29.58
N LYS A 261 14.19 4.42 -28.56
CA LYS A 261 14.38 5.87 -28.39
C LYS A 261 15.69 6.26 -27.69
N GLY A 262 16.55 5.29 -27.38
CA GLY A 262 17.82 5.51 -26.69
C GLY A 262 17.66 5.91 -25.23
N LEU A 263 16.52 5.62 -24.59
CA LEU A 263 16.27 5.92 -23.19
C LEU A 263 16.76 4.78 -22.30
N ALA A 264 17.38 5.15 -21.18
CA ALA A 264 17.82 4.19 -20.19
C ALA A 264 16.61 3.56 -19.44
N PRO A 265 16.70 2.29 -19.01
CA PRO A 265 15.58 1.52 -18.44
C PRO A 265 15.02 2.10 -17.12
N GLU A 266 15.81 2.89 -16.40
CA GLU A 266 15.40 3.61 -15.19
C GLU A 266 14.23 4.58 -15.45
N ASN A 267 14.14 5.12 -16.67
CA ASN A 267 13.05 6.00 -17.06
C ASN A 267 11.71 5.27 -17.09
N LEU A 268 11.70 4.06 -17.68
CA LEU A 268 10.50 3.23 -17.74
C LEU A 268 10.13 2.74 -16.34
N SER A 269 11.07 2.14 -15.60
CA SER A 269 10.78 1.64 -14.25
C SER A 269 10.25 2.74 -13.33
N ARG A 270 10.85 3.94 -13.36
CA ARG A 270 10.33 5.10 -12.62
C ARG A 270 8.90 5.45 -13.05
N THR A 271 8.61 5.46 -14.35
CA THR A 271 7.27 5.78 -14.86
C THR A 271 6.23 4.74 -14.40
N LEU A 272 6.59 3.45 -14.39
CA LEU A 272 5.73 2.38 -13.88
C LEU A 272 5.43 2.57 -12.39
N GLU A 273 6.43 2.88 -11.59
CA GLU A 273 6.24 3.09 -10.14
C GLU A 273 5.49 4.40 -9.84
N ASP A 274 5.76 5.45 -10.62
CA ASP A 274 5.11 6.76 -10.48
C ASP A 274 3.61 6.73 -10.86
N SER A 275 3.16 5.70 -11.59
CA SER A 275 1.79 5.62 -12.09
C SER A 275 1.06 4.32 -11.74
N GLY A 276 1.62 3.15 -12.01
CA GLY A 276 1.00 1.86 -11.69
C GLY A 276 0.92 1.61 -10.19
N THR A 277 2.04 1.78 -9.48
CA THR A 277 2.10 1.48 -8.04
C THR A 277 1.22 2.41 -7.22
N VAL A 278 1.45 3.71 -7.32
CA VAL A 278 0.83 4.68 -6.42
C VAL A 278 -0.65 4.94 -6.69
N THR A 279 -1.17 4.66 -7.87
CA THR A 279 -2.59 4.96 -8.17
C THR A 279 -3.53 3.79 -7.97
N SER A 280 -3.01 2.58 -7.70
CA SER A 280 -3.84 1.39 -7.45
C SER A 280 -4.82 1.61 -6.30
N VAL A 281 -4.36 2.28 -5.24
CA VAL A 281 -5.18 2.61 -4.06
C VAL A 281 -6.31 3.59 -4.35
N LEU A 282 -6.27 4.31 -5.47
CA LEU A 282 -7.30 5.31 -5.80
C LEU A 282 -8.51 4.70 -6.50
N VAL A 283 -8.45 3.40 -6.83
CA VAL A 283 -9.51 2.70 -7.57
C VAL A 283 -10.25 1.76 -6.60
N PRO A 284 -11.56 1.97 -6.32
CA PRO A 284 -12.27 1.23 -5.27
C PRO A 284 -12.29 -0.29 -5.45
N TRP A 285 -12.34 -0.74 -6.69
CA TRP A 285 -12.37 -2.15 -7.05
C TRP A 285 -10.98 -2.71 -7.43
N ASN A 286 -9.91 -1.95 -7.25
CA ASN A 286 -8.55 -2.47 -7.35
C ASN A 286 -8.16 -3.12 -6.02
N THR A 287 -7.32 -4.15 -6.06
CA THR A 287 -6.87 -4.90 -4.88
C THR A 287 -6.38 -3.99 -3.75
N CYS A 288 -5.60 -2.96 -4.08
CA CYS A 288 -5.07 -2.01 -3.10
C CYS A 288 -6.14 -1.07 -2.54
N GLY A 289 -7.02 -0.54 -3.40
CA GLY A 289 -8.12 0.33 -2.96
C GLY A 289 -9.09 -0.42 -2.05
N ALA A 290 -9.48 -1.63 -2.44
CA ALA A 290 -10.36 -2.51 -1.66
C ALA A 290 -9.73 -2.89 -0.31
N TYR A 291 -8.46 -3.28 -0.30
CA TYR A 291 -7.75 -3.63 0.93
C TYR A 291 -7.63 -2.43 1.88
N GLN A 292 -7.12 -1.31 1.40
CA GLN A 292 -6.90 -0.12 2.24
C GLN A 292 -8.21 0.46 2.75
N SER A 293 -9.26 0.46 1.91
CA SER A 293 -10.59 0.86 2.35
C SER A 293 -11.13 -0.05 3.45
N GLY A 294 -10.97 -1.36 3.32
CA GLY A 294 -11.34 -2.33 4.35
C GLY A 294 -10.56 -2.13 5.65
N VAL A 295 -9.24 -1.95 5.58
CA VAL A 295 -8.38 -1.77 6.76
C VAL A 295 -8.66 -0.44 7.46
N LEU A 296 -8.74 0.65 6.71
CA LEU A 296 -8.93 2.00 7.27
C LEU A 296 -10.39 2.26 7.69
N GLY A 297 -11.34 1.45 7.21
CA GLY A 297 -12.77 1.70 7.44
C GLY A 297 -13.28 2.95 6.71
N VAL A 298 -12.60 3.37 5.65
CA VAL A 298 -12.91 4.57 4.88
C VAL A 298 -13.04 4.20 3.41
N ASP A 299 -14.16 4.53 2.78
CA ASP A 299 -14.34 4.28 1.35
C ASP A 299 -13.25 4.93 0.51
N THR A 300 -12.84 4.23 -0.55
CA THR A 300 -11.79 4.71 -1.46
C THR A 300 -12.04 6.11 -1.99
N LEU A 301 -13.27 6.42 -2.40
CA LEU A 301 -13.62 7.73 -2.94
C LEU A 301 -13.57 8.85 -1.88
N HIS A 302 -13.72 8.52 -0.60
CA HIS A 302 -13.64 9.50 0.50
C HIS A 302 -12.20 9.92 0.80
N TYR A 303 -11.21 9.03 0.61
CA TYR A 303 -9.80 9.37 0.82
C TYR A 303 -9.05 9.72 -0.47
N ALA A 304 -9.53 9.32 -1.64
CA ALA A 304 -8.79 9.43 -2.91
C ALA A 304 -8.34 10.87 -3.22
N GLY A 305 -9.21 11.86 -2.96
CA GLY A 305 -8.86 13.28 -3.16
C GLY A 305 -7.74 13.77 -2.22
N TYR A 306 -7.67 13.22 -1.01
CA TYR A 306 -6.66 13.56 -0.01
C TYR A 306 -5.37 12.75 -0.15
N ALA A 307 -5.35 11.68 -0.93
CA ALA A 307 -4.15 10.91 -1.24
C ALA A 307 -3.25 11.67 -2.24
N VAL A 308 -2.80 12.88 -1.86
CA VAL A 308 -2.11 13.85 -2.73
C VAL A 308 -0.88 13.25 -3.38
N PHE A 309 -0.06 12.53 -2.62
CA PHE A 309 1.14 11.90 -3.18
C PHE A 309 0.80 10.93 -4.31
N ASN A 310 -0.28 10.16 -4.13
CA ASN A 310 -0.70 9.11 -5.04
C ASN A 310 -1.18 9.65 -6.39
N TRP A 311 -2.08 10.64 -6.39
CA TRP A 311 -2.58 11.21 -7.64
C TRP A 311 -1.61 12.21 -8.27
N LEU A 312 -0.74 12.88 -7.50
CA LEU A 312 0.22 13.86 -8.02
C LEU A 312 1.42 13.20 -8.71
N SER A 313 1.87 12.05 -8.22
CA SER A 313 3.05 11.34 -8.73
C SER A 313 3.03 11.09 -10.26
N PRO A 314 1.93 10.63 -10.88
CA PRO A 314 1.81 10.54 -12.34
C PRO A 314 2.03 11.88 -13.05
N PHE A 315 1.49 12.98 -12.51
CA PHE A 315 1.70 14.30 -13.11
C PHE A 315 3.15 14.77 -12.96
N MET A 316 3.79 14.48 -11.83
CA MET A 316 5.20 14.81 -11.61
C MET A 316 6.10 14.10 -12.63
N THR A 317 5.84 12.83 -12.93
CA THR A 317 6.63 12.10 -13.94
C THR A 317 6.46 12.69 -15.35
N LEU A 318 5.24 13.12 -15.70
CA LEU A 318 4.98 13.80 -16.96
C LEU A 318 5.61 15.19 -17.03
N LEU A 319 5.64 15.93 -15.92
CA LEU A 319 6.33 17.21 -15.81
C LEU A 319 7.84 17.05 -16.12
N PHE A 320 8.47 16.05 -15.50
CA PHE A 320 9.89 15.74 -15.73
C PHE A 320 10.15 15.34 -17.19
N ALA A 321 9.23 14.55 -17.79
CA ALA A 321 9.32 14.19 -19.21
C ALA A 321 9.15 15.41 -20.14
N ALA A 322 8.22 16.32 -19.84
CA ALA A 322 7.94 17.50 -20.65
C ALA A 322 9.14 18.47 -20.69
N PHE A 323 9.78 18.69 -19.54
CA PHE A 323 10.95 19.56 -19.44
C PHE A 323 12.29 18.83 -19.63
N THR A 324 12.26 17.54 -19.96
CA THR A 324 13.46 16.69 -20.12
C THR A 324 14.37 16.73 -18.88
N ILE A 325 13.79 16.86 -17.68
CA ILE A 325 14.53 16.92 -16.42
C ILE A 325 14.90 15.49 -16.04
N LYS A 326 16.21 15.21 -15.91
CA LYS A 326 16.73 13.90 -15.49
C LYS A 326 16.02 12.77 -16.25
N ILE A 327 16.12 12.85 -17.59
CA ILE A 327 15.76 11.80 -18.54
C ILE A 327 17.07 11.23 -19.10
N LYS A 328 17.43 10.03 -18.64
CA LYS A 328 18.73 9.40 -18.89
C LYS A 328 18.72 8.71 -20.25
N MET A 329 19.73 8.99 -21.06
CA MET A 329 19.93 8.34 -22.36
C MET A 329 20.93 7.18 -22.21
N LEU A 330 20.83 6.16 -23.06
CA LEU A 330 21.78 5.04 -23.14
C LEU A 330 23.15 5.47 -23.71
N THR A 331 23.16 6.55 -24.48
CA THR A 331 24.36 7.19 -25.02
C THR A 331 24.29 8.69 -24.73
N GLU A 332 25.38 9.29 -24.25
CA GLU A 332 25.44 10.75 -24.15
C GLU A 332 25.20 11.34 -25.54
N LYS A 333 24.27 12.31 -25.63
CA LYS A 333 24.11 13.10 -26.86
C LYS A 333 25.47 13.76 -27.13
N LYS A 334 26.11 13.37 -28.23
CA LYS A 334 27.22 14.13 -28.82
C LYS A 334 26.76 15.54 -29.15
#